data_AF-A0A9P6A9V6-F1
#
_entry.id   AF-A0A9P6A9V6-F1
#
_cell.length_a   1.000
_cell.length_b   1.000
_cell.length_c   1.000
_cell.angle_alpha   90.00
_cell.angle_beta   90.00
_cell.angle_gamma   90.00
#
_symmetry.space_group_name_H-M   'P 1'
#
loop_
_entity.id
_entity.type
_entity.pdbx_description
1 polymer ?
#
loop_
_entity_poly.entity_id
_entity_poly.type
_entity_poly.pdbx_seq_one_letter_code
_entity_poly.pdbx_strand_id
1 'polypeptide(L)'
;MQGKARFEVVFSSDVRNMDEWARRTHIPLTTADALGTTYARAHRWLQALRLQLIHQHKWKDSSESDHRMLFAIETSSIWRSSVGLPAGPTLKLQLPVHASSFFSPERRVQWQMVFHSDIFESVRKICPPINDILCLIQCLLTGVVTVVCEEDLPEGVHRTTRGLPPESWINANEAQLVDIFGVAHFKALRKACRDVKAAYKLEVLPYPNRR
;
A
#
# COMPACT_ATOMS: atom_id res chain seq x y z
N MET A 1 -14.67 -12.01 26.36
CA MET A 1 -14.90 -10.94 25.36
C MET A 1 -13.91 -11.17 24.23
N GLN A 2 -14.37 -11.53 23.03
CA GLN A 2 -13.47 -11.60 21.87
C GLN A 2 -13.03 -10.18 21.53
N GLY A 3 -11.73 -9.92 21.51
CA GLY A 3 -11.17 -8.65 21.06
C GLY A 3 -11.63 -8.36 19.63
N LYS A 4 -12.03 -7.12 19.36
CA LYS A 4 -12.45 -6.71 18.02
C LYS A 4 -11.21 -6.60 17.14
N ALA A 5 -11.13 -7.42 16.09
CA ALA A 5 -10.06 -7.32 15.11
C ALA A 5 -10.07 -5.94 14.43
N ARG A 6 -8.92 -5.26 14.42
CA ARG A 6 -8.71 -3.97 13.77
C ARG A 6 -7.79 -4.15 12.58
N PHE A 7 -8.27 -3.79 11.38
CA PHE A 7 -7.48 -3.83 10.17
C PHE A 7 -7.04 -2.42 9.80
N GLU A 8 -5.79 -2.24 9.41
CA GLU A 8 -5.28 -0.95 8.94
C GLU A 8 -4.19 -1.13 7.87
N VAL A 9 -4.02 -0.11 7.02
CA VAL A 9 -2.84 0.01 6.16
C VAL A 9 -1.79 0.79 6.90
N VAL A 10 -0.57 0.25 6.96
CA VAL A 10 0.57 0.87 7.64
C VAL A 10 1.65 1.22 6.63
N PHE A 11 2.02 2.49 6.58
CA PHE A 11 3.18 2.99 5.87
C PHE A 11 4.42 3.09 6.78
N SER A 12 5.57 2.66 6.26
CA SER A 12 6.88 2.81 6.88
C SER A 12 7.90 3.37 5.89
N SER A 13 8.59 4.43 6.30
CA SER A 13 9.74 4.99 5.58
C SER A 13 11.08 4.42 6.08
N ASP A 14 11.06 3.49 7.03
CA ASP A 14 12.27 2.91 7.61
C ASP A 14 12.83 1.79 6.73
N VAL A 15 14.04 1.99 6.19
CA VAL A 15 14.73 1.01 5.35
C VAL A 15 15.00 -0.30 6.10
N ARG A 16 15.13 -0.28 7.43
CA ARG A 16 15.29 -1.50 8.24
C ARG A 16 14.05 -2.40 8.16
N ASN A 17 12.85 -1.80 8.07
CA ASN A 17 11.62 -2.56 7.88
C ASN A 17 11.59 -3.20 6.48
N MET A 18 12.08 -2.50 5.45
CA MET A 18 12.22 -3.10 4.13
C MET A 18 13.22 -4.25 4.11
N ASP A 19 14.38 -4.11 4.79
CA ASP A 19 15.37 -5.18 4.90
C ASP A 19 14.80 -6.44 5.58
N GLU A 20 14.03 -6.26 6.66
CA GLU A 20 13.33 -7.35 7.31
C GLU A 20 12.39 -8.09 6.33
N TRP A 21 11.59 -7.34 5.58
CA TRP A 21 10.68 -7.92 4.59
C TRP A 21 11.41 -8.55 3.41
N ALA A 22 12.53 -7.99 2.95
CA ALA A 22 13.36 -8.56 1.90
C ALA A 22 13.94 -9.92 2.32
N ARG A 23 14.48 -10.00 3.54
CA ARG A 23 14.96 -11.26 4.12
C ARG A 23 13.85 -12.29 4.26
N ARG A 24 12.66 -11.87 4.70
CA ARG A 24 11.49 -12.75 4.89
C ARG A 24 10.95 -13.30 3.57
N THR A 25 10.86 -12.45 2.55
CA THR A 25 10.28 -12.81 1.25
C THR A 25 11.28 -13.45 0.31
N HIS A 26 12.57 -13.42 0.66
CA HIS A 26 13.69 -13.77 -0.22
C HIS A 26 13.72 -12.96 -1.53
N ILE A 27 13.09 -11.79 -1.54
CA ILE A 27 13.16 -10.82 -2.63
C ILE A 27 14.23 -9.81 -2.20
N PRO A 28 15.42 -9.81 -2.82
CA PRO A 28 16.52 -8.98 -2.37
C PRO A 28 16.16 -7.50 -2.47
N LEU A 29 16.60 -6.70 -1.49
CA LEU A 29 16.64 -5.25 -1.65
C LEU A 29 17.50 -4.95 -2.87
N THR A 30 16.87 -4.36 -3.87
CA THR A 30 17.57 -3.99 -5.09
C THR A 30 18.36 -2.70 -4.85
N THR A 31 19.34 -2.41 -5.71
CA THR A 31 19.98 -1.09 -5.72
C THR A 31 18.92 -0.01 -5.96
N ALA A 32 19.15 1.20 -5.45
CA ALA A 32 18.24 2.33 -5.68
C ALA A 32 17.90 2.56 -7.16
N ASP A 33 18.86 2.35 -8.07
CA ASP A 33 18.65 2.47 -9.52
C ASP A 33 17.71 1.40 -10.08
N ALA A 34 17.88 0.15 -9.67
CA ALA A 34 16.99 -0.95 -10.04
C ALA A 34 15.57 -0.73 -9.50
N LEU A 35 15.44 -0.22 -8.27
CA LEU A 35 14.16 0.16 -7.68
C LEU A 35 13.49 1.30 -8.45
N GLY A 36 14.25 2.35 -8.79
CA GLY A 36 13.78 3.45 -9.61
C GLY A 36 13.31 2.98 -10.99
N THR A 37 14.04 2.04 -11.58
CA THR A 37 13.71 1.46 -12.89
C THR A 37 12.41 0.65 -12.86
N THR A 38 12.22 -0.25 -11.88
CA THR A 38 10.98 -1.02 -11.77
C THR A 38 9.78 -0.11 -11.46
N TYR A 39 9.96 0.88 -10.59
CA TYR A 39 8.93 1.89 -10.30
C TYR A 39 8.55 2.69 -11.55
N ALA A 40 9.55 3.14 -12.33
CA ALA A 40 9.33 3.86 -13.58
C ALA A 40 8.57 3.02 -14.62
N ARG A 41 8.88 1.72 -14.73
CA ARG A 41 8.10 0.81 -15.61
C ARG A 41 6.64 0.70 -15.17
N ALA A 42 6.38 0.73 -13.87
CA ALA A 42 5.03 0.70 -13.33
C ALA A 42 4.23 1.99 -13.56
N HIS A 43 4.87 3.10 -13.95
CA HIS A 43 4.18 4.39 -14.16
C HIS A 43 3.01 4.29 -15.14
N ARG A 44 3.16 3.52 -16.23
CA ARG A 44 2.10 3.35 -17.22
C ARG A 44 0.85 2.73 -16.58
N TRP A 45 1.03 1.70 -15.75
CA TRP A 45 -0.08 1.05 -15.07
C TRP A 45 -0.69 1.96 -13.99
N LEU A 46 0.14 2.64 -13.20
CA LEU A 46 -0.31 3.62 -12.21
C LEU A 46 -1.15 4.75 -12.85
N GLN A 47 -0.74 5.25 -14.01
CA GLN A 47 -1.52 6.25 -14.77
C GLN A 47 -2.83 5.65 -15.31
N ALA A 48 -2.83 4.40 -15.78
CA ALA A 48 -4.07 3.74 -16.21
C ALA A 48 -5.06 3.59 -15.04
N LEU A 49 -4.58 3.23 -13.85
CA LEU A 49 -5.40 3.15 -12.62
C LEU A 49 -5.94 4.54 -12.22
N ARG A 50 -5.13 5.60 -12.32
CA ARG A 50 -5.60 6.98 -12.15
C ARG A 50 -6.72 7.34 -13.13
N LEU A 51 -6.58 7.00 -14.41
CA LEU A 51 -7.63 7.28 -15.40
C LEU A 51 -8.92 6.50 -15.11
N GLN A 52 -8.83 5.25 -14.63
CA GLN A 52 -10.00 4.50 -14.17
C GLN A 52 -10.69 5.20 -13.00
N LEU A 53 -9.93 5.68 -12.01
CA LEU A 53 -10.47 6.43 -10.88
C LEU A 53 -11.21 7.70 -11.33
N ILE A 54 -10.67 8.44 -12.29
CA ILE A 54 -11.29 9.66 -12.80
C ILE A 54 -12.57 9.32 -13.58
N HIS A 55 -12.47 8.44 -14.58
CA HIS A 55 -13.59 8.19 -15.50
C HIS A 55 -14.73 7.39 -14.86
N GLN A 56 -14.40 6.39 -14.05
CA GLN A 56 -15.37 5.42 -13.52
C GLN A 56 -15.79 5.72 -12.09
N HIS A 57 -14.91 6.31 -11.28
CA HIS A 57 -15.16 6.56 -9.85
C HIS A 57 -15.33 8.04 -9.51
N LYS A 58 -15.41 8.93 -10.51
CA LYS A 58 -15.65 10.37 -10.34
C LYS A 58 -14.60 11.08 -9.48
N TRP A 59 -13.38 10.55 -9.46
CA TRP A 59 -12.23 11.30 -8.97
C TRP A 59 -11.90 12.42 -9.96
N LYS A 60 -11.15 13.41 -9.49
CA LYS A 60 -10.68 14.51 -10.33
C LYS A 60 -9.22 14.79 -10.03
N ASP A 61 -8.52 15.38 -10.99
CA ASP A 61 -7.19 15.89 -10.73
C ASP A 61 -7.22 16.98 -9.65
N SER A 62 -6.24 16.93 -8.75
CA SER A 62 -6.08 17.96 -7.74
C SER A 62 -5.56 19.24 -8.39
N SER A 63 -5.99 20.39 -7.89
CA SER A 63 -5.54 21.71 -8.36
C SER A 63 -4.10 22.04 -7.92
N GLU A 64 -3.55 21.29 -6.96
CA GLU A 64 -2.19 21.47 -6.46
C GLU A 64 -1.18 20.84 -7.43
N SER A 65 -0.38 21.69 -8.10
CA SER A 65 0.69 21.25 -9.00
C SER A 65 2.00 21.06 -8.22
N ASP A 66 2.42 19.81 -8.03
CA ASP A 66 3.78 19.44 -7.60
C ASP A 66 4.40 18.53 -8.65
N HIS A 67 5.40 19.04 -9.36
CA HIS A 67 6.13 18.34 -10.43
C HIS A 67 6.82 17.04 -9.98
N ARG A 68 6.97 16.84 -8.67
CA ARG A 68 7.55 15.62 -8.09
C ARG A 68 6.50 14.53 -7.90
N MET A 69 5.23 14.79 -8.17
CA MET A 69 4.13 13.82 -8.14
C MET A 69 3.91 13.22 -9.53
N LEU A 70 3.82 11.88 -9.60
CA LEU A 70 3.37 11.19 -10.81
C LEU A 70 1.92 11.55 -11.11
N PHE A 71 1.10 11.58 -10.07
CA PHE A 71 -0.24 12.17 -10.11
C PHE A 71 -0.69 12.58 -8.72
N ALA A 72 -1.63 13.53 -8.69
CA ALA A 72 -2.38 13.92 -7.51
C ALA A 72 -3.86 14.01 -7.91
N ILE A 73 -4.71 13.19 -7.31
CA ILE A 73 -6.14 13.16 -7.57
C ILE A 73 -6.91 13.23 -6.26
N GLU A 74 -8.13 13.70 -6.31
CA GLU A 74 -8.97 13.89 -5.14
C GLU A 74 -10.43 13.51 -5.40
N THR A 75 -11.14 13.18 -4.33
CA THR A 75 -12.57 12.88 -4.35
C THR A 75 -13.25 13.32 -3.05
N SER A 76 -14.57 13.51 -3.10
CA SER A 76 -15.35 13.76 -1.89
C SER A 76 -15.30 12.54 -0.96
N SER A 77 -15.38 12.75 0.36
CA SER A 77 -15.58 11.66 1.33
C SER A 77 -16.69 10.71 0.86
N ILE A 78 -16.51 9.40 1.05
CA ILE A 78 -17.57 8.41 0.75
C ILE A 78 -18.68 8.42 1.80
N TRP A 79 -18.39 8.95 2.99
CA TRP A 79 -19.35 9.08 4.07
C TRP A 79 -20.26 10.28 3.82
N ARG A 80 -21.55 10.09 4.06
CA ARG A 80 -22.59 11.11 3.88
C ARG A 80 -23.30 11.33 5.22
N SER A 81 -23.57 12.60 5.54
CA SER A 81 -24.38 12.96 6.70
C SER A 81 -25.85 12.60 6.46
N SER A 82 -26.69 12.70 7.49
CA SER A 82 -28.14 12.50 7.38
C SER A 82 -28.83 13.44 6.38
N VAL A 83 -28.21 14.59 6.07
CA VAL A 83 -28.69 15.56 5.08
C VAL A 83 -27.99 15.40 3.70
N GLY A 84 -27.26 14.31 3.48
CA GLY A 84 -26.64 13.97 2.19
C GLY A 84 -25.36 14.72 1.85
N LEU A 85 -24.79 15.50 2.77
CA LEU A 85 -23.51 16.21 2.57
C LEU A 85 -22.33 15.29 2.90
N PRO A 86 -21.14 15.47 2.28
CA PRO A 86 -19.94 14.72 2.67
C PRO A 86 -19.65 14.90 4.17
N ALA A 87 -19.55 13.79 4.91
CA ALA A 87 -19.34 13.79 6.35
C ALA A 87 -17.85 13.88 6.76
N GLY A 88 -16.96 14.11 5.80
CA GLY A 88 -15.52 14.19 6.04
C GLY A 88 -14.81 15.07 5.01
N PRO A 89 -13.51 15.36 5.22
CA PRO A 89 -12.72 16.17 4.31
C PRO A 89 -12.58 15.51 2.95
N THR A 90 -12.12 16.30 1.97
CA THR A 90 -11.76 15.78 0.65
C THR A 90 -10.62 14.77 0.79
N LEU A 91 -10.77 13.62 0.16
CA LEU A 91 -9.76 12.56 0.14
C LEU A 91 -8.78 12.86 -0.99
N LYS A 92 -7.48 12.93 -0.69
CA LYS A 92 -6.41 13.19 -1.66
C LYS A 92 -5.49 11.98 -1.79
N LEU A 93 -5.38 11.42 -3.00
CA LEU A 93 -4.40 10.39 -3.34
C LEU A 93 -3.27 11.01 -4.14
N GLN A 94 -2.04 10.76 -3.70
CA GLN A 94 -0.84 11.23 -4.37
C GLN A 94 0.17 10.09 -4.46
N LEU A 95 0.85 9.98 -5.59
CA LEU A 95 2.01 9.10 -5.75
C LEU A 95 3.17 9.89 -6.37
N PRO A 96 4.41 9.69 -5.90
CA PRO A 96 5.59 10.41 -6.40
C PRO A 96 6.03 9.90 -7.78
N VAL A 97 6.76 10.72 -8.52
CA VAL A 97 7.45 10.28 -9.76
C VAL A 97 8.59 9.31 -9.45
N HIS A 98 9.22 9.46 -8.29
CA HIS A 98 10.37 8.64 -7.90
C HIS A 98 10.10 7.91 -6.59
N ALA A 99 10.37 6.61 -6.57
CA ALA A 99 10.22 5.75 -5.38
C ALA A 99 11.05 6.24 -4.18
N SER A 100 12.21 6.86 -4.42
CA SER A 100 13.05 7.45 -3.37
C SER A 100 12.30 8.46 -2.51
N SER A 101 11.24 9.08 -3.05
CA SER A 101 10.44 10.04 -2.30
C SER A 101 9.74 9.43 -1.09
N PHE A 102 9.43 8.13 -1.08
CA PHE A 102 8.83 7.45 0.08
C PHE A 102 9.78 7.40 1.28
N PHE A 103 11.08 7.57 1.06
CA PHE A 103 12.10 7.53 2.10
C PHE A 103 12.61 8.92 2.50
N SER A 104 12.14 9.99 1.85
CA SER A 104 12.50 11.37 2.18
C SER A 104 11.89 11.76 3.53
N PRO A 105 12.71 12.15 4.52
CA PRO A 105 12.23 12.59 5.84
C PRO A 105 11.25 13.76 5.73
N GLU A 106 11.47 14.67 4.79
CA GLU A 106 10.68 15.89 4.56
C GLU A 106 9.26 15.57 4.08
N ARG A 107 9.06 14.40 3.48
CA ARG A 107 7.76 13.94 2.94
C ARG A 107 7.13 12.81 3.75
N ARG A 108 7.75 12.39 4.85
CA ARG A 108 7.23 11.31 5.69
C ARG A 108 5.79 11.56 6.12
N VAL A 109 5.49 12.77 6.60
CA VAL A 109 4.14 13.15 7.03
C VAL A 109 3.17 13.12 5.86
N GLN A 110 3.57 13.61 4.68
CA GLN A 110 2.75 13.54 3.48
C GLN A 110 2.33 12.10 3.16
N TRP A 111 3.26 11.16 3.18
CA TRP A 111 2.96 9.75 2.90
C TRP A 111 2.15 9.07 4.00
N GLN A 112 2.38 9.43 5.26
CA GLN A 112 1.51 9.01 6.36
C GLN A 112 0.07 9.48 6.12
N MET A 113 -0.14 10.76 5.78
CA MET A 113 -1.47 11.27 5.47
C MET A 113 -2.12 10.55 4.30
N VAL A 114 -1.37 10.18 3.26
CA VAL A 114 -1.91 9.44 2.11
C VAL A 114 -2.30 8.02 2.51
N PHE A 115 -1.37 7.23 3.05
CA PHE A 115 -1.57 5.80 3.30
C PHE A 115 -2.37 5.47 4.55
N HIS A 116 -2.46 6.40 5.50
CA HIS A 116 -3.30 6.29 6.70
C HIS A 116 -4.65 7.00 6.55
N SER A 117 -4.96 7.51 5.35
CA SER A 117 -6.28 8.09 5.07
C SER A 117 -7.37 7.03 4.88
N ASP A 118 -8.61 7.51 4.89
CA ASP A 118 -9.80 6.71 4.59
C ASP A 118 -9.79 6.10 3.18
N ILE A 119 -8.91 6.57 2.28
CA ILE A 119 -8.70 5.94 0.96
C ILE A 119 -8.26 4.49 1.12
N PHE A 120 -7.25 4.26 1.96
CA PHE A 120 -6.71 2.92 2.18
C PHE A 120 -7.38 2.20 3.35
N GLU A 121 -8.07 2.91 4.24
CA GLU A 121 -8.87 2.24 5.27
C GLU A 121 -10.20 1.71 4.68
N SER A 122 -10.96 2.55 3.98
CA SER A 122 -12.32 2.24 3.56
C SER A 122 -12.48 2.12 2.04
N VAL A 123 -12.02 3.11 1.28
CA VAL A 123 -12.27 3.17 -0.17
C VAL A 123 -11.66 1.97 -0.90
N ARG A 124 -10.48 1.50 -0.50
CA ARG A 124 -9.84 0.30 -1.08
C ARG A 124 -10.70 -0.95 -1.03
N LYS A 125 -11.60 -1.06 -0.04
CA LYS A 125 -12.45 -2.24 0.16
C LYS A 125 -13.58 -2.28 -0.87
N ILE A 126 -13.92 -1.15 -1.49
CA ILE A 126 -15.05 -0.98 -2.40
C ILE A 126 -14.67 -0.43 -3.80
N CYS A 127 -13.42 0.02 -3.98
CA CYS A 127 -12.91 0.60 -5.21
C CYS A 127 -11.68 -0.20 -5.68
N PRO A 128 -11.85 -1.13 -6.65
CA PRO A 128 -10.78 -2.02 -7.10
C PRO A 128 -9.48 -1.30 -7.52
N PRO A 129 -9.50 -0.16 -8.25
CA PRO A 129 -8.26 0.51 -8.63
C PRO A 129 -7.42 0.99 -7.44
N ILE A 130 -8.03 1.34 -6.30
CA ILE A 130 -7.28 1.71 -5.08
C ILE A 130 -6.61 0.48 -4.47
N ASN A 131 -7.30 -0.67 -4.46
CA ASN A 131 -6.71 -1.92 -4.01
C ASN A 131 -5.57 -2.38 -4.93
N ASP A 132 -5.70 -2.17 -6.25
CA ASP A 132 -4.65 -2.47 -7.21
C ASP A 132 -3.42 -1.59 -7.01
N ILE A 133 -3.60 -0.30 -6.71
CA ILE A 133 -2.49 0.61 -6.33
C ILE A 133 -1.77 0.08 -5.10
N LEU A 134 -2.51 -0.31 -4.04
CA LEU A 134 -1.92 -0.89 -2.84
C LEU A 134 -1.11 -2.15 -3.17
N CYS A 135 -1.71 -3.09 -3.91
CA CYS A 135 -1.05 -4.34 -4.25
C CYS A 135 0.21 -4.11 -5.10
N LEU A 136 0.14 -3.21 -6.08
CA LEU A 136 1.28 -2.86 -6.92
C LEU A 136 2.42 -2.24 -6.11
N ILE A 137 2.11 -1.34 -5.17
CA ILE A 137 3.12 -0.76 -4.26
C ILE A 137 3.76 -1.84 -3.38
N GLN A 138 2.99 -2.81 -2.88
CA GLN A 138 3.54 -3.93 -2.10
C GLN A 138 4.52 -4.81 -2.90
N CYS A 139 4.27 -4.99 -4.20
CA CYS A 139 5.21 -5.66 -5.11
C CYS A 139 6.46 -4.84 -5.36
N LEU A 140 6.31 -3.54 -5.62
CA LEU A 140 7.42 -2.65 -5.98
C LEU A 140 8.34 -2.33 -4.80
N LEU A 141 7.75 -2.17 -3.62
CA LEU A 141 8.35 -1.60 -2.42
C LEU A 141 7.96 -2.45 -1.21
N THR A 142 8.40 -3.71 -1.21
CA THR A 142 8.03 -4.67 -0.16
C THR A 142 8.40 -4.12 1.22
N GLY A 143 7.42 -4.10 2.13
CA GLY A 143 7.57 -3.57 3.48
C GLY A 143 7.34 -2.06 3.62
N VAL A 144 7.24 -1.28 2.54
CA VAL A 144 6.94 0.17 2.65
C VAL A 144 5.48 0.39 3.02
N VAL A 145 4.57 -0.40 2.44
CA VAL A 145 3.15 -0.38 2.77
C VAL A 145 2.70 -1.80 3.10
N THR A 146 2.10 -2.00 4.26
CA THR A 146 1.64 -3.32 4.71
C THR A 146 0.19 -3.26 5.21
N VAL A 147 -0.51 -4.39 5.20
CA VAL A 147 -1.83 -4.50 5.83
C VAL A 147 -1.66 -5.19 7.17
N VAL A 148 -2.13 -4.55 8.23
CA VAL A 148 -2.02 -5.05 9.60
C VAL A 148 -3.42 -5.43 10.10
N CYS A 149 -3.50 -6.54 10.83
CA CYS A 149 -4.63 -6.95 11.64
C CYS A 149 -4.16 -7.04 13.09
N GLU A 150 -4.78 -6.30 13.99
CA GLU A 150 -4.53 -6.37 15.43
C GLU A 150 -5.73 -6.96 16.15
N GLU A 151 -5.46 -7.91 17.03
CA GLU A 151 -6.45 -8.60 17.85
C GLU A 151 -6.04 -8.55 19.32
N ASP A 152 -6.90 -8.00 20.16
CA ASP A 152 -6.72 -8.02 21.62
C ASP A 152 -7.04 -9.43 22.15
N LEU A 153 -6.01 -10.19 22.52
CA LEU A 153 -6.13 -11.53 23.12
C LEU A 153 -5.66 -11.52 24.58
N PRO A 154 -6.04 -12.51 25.41
CA PRO A 154 -5.63 -12.54 26.82
C PRO A 154 -4.12 -12.41 27.05
N GLU A 155 -3.30 -12.89 26.10
CA GLU A 155 -1.84 -12.92 26.20
C GLU A 155 -1.14 -11.64 25.70
N GLY A 156 -1.88 -10.73 25.07
CA GLY A 156 -1.35 -9.50 24.49
C GLY A 156 -2.09 -9.08 23.21
N VAL A 157 -1.52 -8.10 22.52
CA VAL A 157 -2.02 -7.68 21.19
C VAL A 157 -1.34 -8.54 20.14
N HIS A 158 -2.11 -9.37 19.44
CA HIS A 158 -1.64 -10.17 18.33
C HIS A 158 -1.69 -9.33 17.06
N ARG A 159 -0.53 -9.01 16.49
CA ARG A 159 -0.38 -8.23 15.27
C ARG A 159 0.01 -9.13 14.11
N THR A 160 -0.95 -9.39 13.22
CA THR A 160 -0.71 -10.08 11.94
C THR A 160 -0.51 -9.06 10.83
N THR A 161 0.67 -9.01 10.23
CA THR A 161 1.01 -8.12 9.12
C THR A 161 1.15 -8.90 7.82
N ARG A 162 0.48 -8.47 6.76
CA ARG A 162 0.67 -8.96 5.39
C ARG A 162 1.49 -7.97 4.58
N GLY A 163 2.68 -8.39 4.15
CA GLY A 163 3.63 -7.55 3.41
C GLY A 163 3.55 -7.68 1.89
N LEU A 164 2.86 -8.68 1.39
CA LEU A 164 2.70 -8.96 -0.05
C LEU A 164 1.21 -9.04 -0.46
N PRO A 165 0.88 -8.84 -1.74
CA PRO A 165 -0.49 -9.01 -2.22
C PRO A 165 -0.98 -10.47 -2.15
N PRO A 166 -2.31 -10.69 -2.24
CA PRO A 166 -2.85 -12.04 -2.40
C PRO A 166 -2.32 -12.74 -3.66
N GLU A 167 -2.01 -14.03 -3.57
CA GLU A 167 -1.57 -14.83 -4.71
C GLU A 167 -2.56 -14.77 -5.89
N SER A 168 -3.86 -14.77 -5.62
CA SER A 168 -4.90 -14.65 -6.65
C SER A 168 -4.77 -13.38 -7.47
N TRP A 169 -4.43 -12.25 -6.83
CA TRP A 169 -4.21 -10.98 -7.51
C TRP A 169 -2.93 -11.01 -8.35
N ILE A 170 -1.86 -11.63 -7.85
CA ILE A 170 -0.60 -11.81 -8.60
C ILE A 170 -0.85 -12.63 -9.87
N ASN A 171 -1.58 -13.74 -9.75
CA ASN A 171 -1.89 -14.63 -10.87
C ASN A 171 -2.77 -13.92 -11.91
N ALA A 172 -3.75 -13.12 -11.47
CA ALA A 172 -4.64 -12.38 -12.38
C ALA A 172 -3.92 -11.28 -13.18
N ASN A 173 -2.80 -10.76 -12.66
CA ASN A 173 -2.04 -9.66 -13.27
C ASN A 173 -0.65 -10.08 -13.76
N GLU A 174 -0.46 -11.37 -14.05
CA GLU A 174 0.84 -11.94 -14.43
C GLU A 174 1.50 -11.18 -15.59
N ALA A 175 0.75 -10.87 -16.65
CA ALA A 175 1.29 -10.20 -17.83
C ALA A 175 1.88 -8.81 -17.51
N GLN A 176 1.16 -7.97 -16.76
CA GLN A 176 1.67 -6.63 -16.39
C GLN A 176 2.83 -6.73 -15.40
N LEU A 177 2.79 -7.68 -14.47
CA LEU A 177 3.86 -7.85 -13.48
C LEU A 177 5.15 -8.38 -14.14
N VAL A 178 5.05 -9.28 -15.13
CA VAL A 178 6.21 -9.74 -15.91
C VAL A 178 6.82 -8.60 -16.72
N ASP A 179 6.02 -7.70 -17.30
CA ASP A 179 6.53 -6.51 -18.01
C ASP A 179 7.34 -5.58 -17.10
N ILE A 180 6.88 -5.38 -15.86
CA ILE A 180 7.55 -4.51 -14.88
C ILE A 180 8.82 -5.16 -14.33
N PHE A 181 8.70 -6.37 -13.77
CA PHE A 181 9.75 -7.02 -12.98
C PHE A 181 10.68 -7.91 -13.82
N GLY A 182 10.23 -8.35 -15.00
CA GLY A 182 10.84 -9.44 -15.75
C GLY A 182 10.49 -10.81 -15.19
N VAL A 183 10.67 -11.85 -16.01
CA VAL A 183 10.22 -13.23 -15.71
C VAL A 183 10.85 -13.78 -14.42
N ALA A 184 12.16 -13.59 -14.22
CA ALA A 184 12.87 -14.16 -13.08
C ALA A 184 12.39 -13.57 -11.75
N HIS A 185 12.28 -12.24 -11.67
CA HIS A 185 11.80 -11.55 -10.48
C HIS A 185 10.31 -11.85 -10.24
N PHE A 186 9.47 -11.83 -11.29
CA PHE A 186 8.07 -12.21 -11.16
C PHE A 186 7.89 -13.61 -10.56
N LYS A 187 8.68 -14.61 -11.01
CA LYS A 187 8.62 -15.97 -10.42
C LYS A 187 8.97 -15.98 -8.94
N ALA A 188 9.98 -15.21 -8.52
CA ALA A 188 10.34 -15.07 -7.10
C ALA A 188 9.22 -14.40 -6.30
N LEU A 189 8.65 -13.31 -6.81
CA LEU A 189 7.52 -12.60 -6.21
C LEU A 189 6.31 -13.53 -6.04
N ARG A 190 5.91 -14.22 -7.11
CA ARG A 190 4.78 -15.17 -7.09
C ARG A 190 5.00 -16.30 -6.08
N LYS A 191 6.22 -16.85 -6.00
CA LYS A 191 6.59 -17.85 -5.01
C LYS A 191 6.43 -17.30 -3.58
N ALA A 192 6.90 -16.08 -3.33
CA ALA A 192 6.81 -15.44 -2.02
C ALA A 192 5.35 -15.14 -1.61
N CYS A 193 4.50 -14.69 -2.55
CA CYS A 193 3.09 -14.43 -2.26
C CYS A 193 2.28 -15.69 -1.92
N ARG A 194 2.71 -16.85 -2.43
CA ARG A 194 2.08 -18.15 -2.13
C ARG A 194 2.51 -18.73 -0.78
N ASP A 195 3.71 -18.39 -0.31
CA ASP A 195 4.22 -18.86 0.98
C ASP A 195 3.69 -17.99 2.12
N VAL A 196 2.83 -18.57 2.96
CA VAL A 196 2.23 -17.89 4.12
C VAL A 196 3.29 -17.34 5.07
N LYS A 197 4.41 -18.05 5.30
CA LYS A 197 5.47 -17.59 6.21
C LYS A 197 6.22 -16.40 5.64
N ALA A 198 6.38 -16.36 4.32
CA ALA A 198 7.02 -15.26 3.61
C ALA A 198 6.09 -14.02 3.54
N ALA A 199 4.83 -14.22 3.21
CA ALA A 199 3.87 -13.14 2.98
C ALA A 199 3.28 -12.53 4.27
N TYR A 200 3.26 -13.29 5.38
CA TYR A 200 2.67 -12.87 6.65
C TYR A 200 3.68 -12.90 7.80
N LYS A 201 3.58 -11.90 8.68
CA LYS A 201 4.27 -11.76 9.96
C LYS A 201 3.27 -11.77 11.10
N LEU A 202 3.53 -12.58 12.13
CA LEU A 202 2.81 -12.51 13.40
C LEU A 202 3.77 -12.00 14.48
N GLU A 203 3.34 -10.98 15.21
CA GLU A 203 4.02 -10.41 16.37
C GLU A 203 3.06 -10.43 17.56
N VAL A 204 3.54 -10.82 18.74
CA VAL A 204 2.77 -10.72 19.99
C VAL A 204 3.34 -9.57 20.79
N LEU A 205 2.58 -8.48 20.91
CA LEU A 205 2.98 -7.28 21.62
C LEU A 205 2.42 -7.34 23.04
N PRO A 206 3.24 -7.07 24.07
CA PRO A 206 2.73 -6.99 25.44
C PRO A 206 1.73 -5.83 25.53
N TYR A 207 0.71 -5.96 26.38
CA TYR A 207 -0.13 -4.81 26.70
C TYR A 207 0.76 -3.68 27.23
N PRO A 208 0.63 -2.45 26.71
CA PRO A 208 1.27 -1.31 27.34
C PRO A 208 0.75 -1.28 28.78
N ASN A 209 1.64 -1.40 29.76
CA ASN A 209 1.32 -1.51 31.18
C ASN A 209 0.04 -0.72 31.51
N ARG A 210 -1.05 -1.42 31.82
CA ARG A 210 -2.23 -0.81 32.43
C ARG A 210 -1.79 -0.37 33.82
N ARG A 211 -1.24 0.85 33.92
CA ARG A 211 -1.11 1.55 35.19
C ARG A 211 -2.45 2.16 35.55
#